data_AF-A0A1X0IVY6-F1
#
_entry.id   AF-A0A1X0IVY6-F1
#
_cell.length_a   1.000
_cell.length_b   1.000
_cell.length_c   1.000
_cell.angle_alpha   90.00
_cell.angle_beta   90.00
_cell.angle_gamma   90.00
#
_symmetry.space_group_name_H-M   'P 1'
#
loop_
_entity.id
_entity.type
_entity.pdbx_description
1 polymer ?
#
loop_
_entity_poly.entity_id
_entity_poly.type
_entity_poly.pdbx_seq_one_letter_code
_entity_poly.pdbx_strand_id
1 'polypeptide(L)'
;MIGERWSLLIVREALGGAARFDDFRNRLPISDNTLTRRLAELVERQILERRPYQSEPTRYEYRLTDRGKSLVTVLASLAEWGDRWTAPNPAGPTPPPVPSWLTAADEECDATHA
;
A
#
# COMPACT_ATOMS: atom_id res chain seq x y z
N MET A 1 5.75 -7.85 -18.72
CA MET A 1 5.01 -6.67 -18.21
C MET A 1 4.26 -7.02 -16.91
N ILE A 2 4.95 -7.09 -15.76
CA ILE A 2 4.35 -7.29 -14.42
C ILE A 2 4.73 -6.09 -13.55
N GLY A 3 4.02 -4.98 -13.65
CA GLY A 3 4.17 -3.92 -12.62
C GLY A 3 3.98 -2.49 -13.09
N GLU A 4 3.25 -2.31 -14.18
CA GLU A 4 2.36 -1.16 -14.25
C GLU A 4 1.48 -1.07 -12.98
N ARG A 5 0.91 -2.21 -12.52
CA ARG A 5 0.17 -2.31 -11.25
C ARG A 5 0.91 -1.71 -10.04
N TRP A 6 2.19 -2.05 -9.89
CA TRP A 6 2.98 -1.61 -8.74
C TRP A 6 3.26 -0.11 -8.76
N SER A 7 3.35 0.49 -9.95
CA SER A 7 3.61 1.92 -10.10
C SER A 7 2.46 2.75 -9.51
N LEU A 8 1.20 2.37 -9.79
CA LEU A 8 0.03 3.01 -9.22
C LEU A 8 -0.06 2.82 -7.70
N LEU A 9 0.25 1.62 -7.20
CA LEU A 9 0.26 1.36 -5.76
C LEU A 9 1.33 2.18 -5.03
N ILE A 10 2.53 2.29 -5.59
CA ILE A 10 3.61 3.12 -5.02
C ILE A 10 3.18 4.59 -4.98
N VAL A 11 2.56 5.11 -6.04
CA VAL A 11 2.04 6.50 -6.06
C VAL A 11 0.96 6.68 -5.00
N ARG A 12 0.05 5.72 -4.82
CA ARG A 12 -0.96 5.75 -3.76
C ARG A 12 -0.33 5.83 -2.37
N GLU A 13 0.66 4.98 -2.08
CA GLU A 13 1.35 5.02 -0.79
C GLU A 13 2.12 6.34 -0.59
N ALA A 14 2.70 6.91 -1.65
CA ALA A 14 3.39 8.18 -1.59
C ALA A 14 2.43 9.36 -1.33
N LEU A 15 1.22 9.34 -1.91
CA LEU A 15 0.15 10.28 -1.57
C LEU A 15 -0.28 10.13 -0.10
N GLY A 16 -0.28 8.89 0.41
CA GLY A 16 -0.47 8.55 1.83
C GLY A 16 0.76 8.80 2.72
N GLY A 17 1.75 9.56 2.24
CA GLY A 17 2.90 10.03 3.03
C GLY A 17 4.09 9.07 3.11
N ALA A 18 4.07 7.91 2.45
CA ALA A 18 5.26 7.07 2.34
C ALA A 18 6.34 7.81 1.54
N ALA A 19 7.54 7.92 2.09
CA ALA A 19 8.63 8.66 1.46
C ALA A 19 9.94 7.90 1.46
N ARG A 20 10.15 6.94 2.38
CA ARG A 20 11.37 6.13 2.47
C ARG A 20 11.13 4.75 1.87
N PHE A 21 12.21 4.10 1.43
CA PHE A 21 12.14 2.74 0.88
C PHE A 21 11.43 1.77 1.85
N ASP A 22 11.77 1.84 3.13
CA ASP A 22 11.17 0.99 4.16
C ASP A 22 9.67 1.25 4.36
N ASP A 23 9.20 2.50 4.19
CA ASP A 23 7.77 2.82 4.25
C ASP A 23 7.02 2.05 3.16
N PHE A 24 7.54 2.07 1.92
CA PHE A 24 6.93 1.34 0.81
C PHE A 24 7.01 -0.18 1.00
N ARG A 25 8.17 -0.69 1.46
CA ARG A 25 8.37 -2.11 1.76
C ARG A 25 7.37 -2.62 2.80
N ASN A 26 7.11 -1.84 3.84
CA ASN A 26 6.20 -2.22 4.92
C ASN A 26 4.72 -2.13 4.52
N ARG A 27 4.38 -1.27 3.55
CA ARG A 27 2.99 -1.05 3.10
C ARG A 27 2.57 -1.90 1.90
N LEU A 28 3.52 -2.44 1.14
CA LEU A 28 3.25 -3.16 -0.11
C LEU A 28 3.80 -4.59 -0.08
N PRO A 29 3.02 -5.60 -0.49
CA PRO A 29 3.49 -6.98 -0.62
C PRO A 29 4.28 -7.17 -1.92
N ILE A 30 5.41 -6.45 -2.05
CA ILE A 30 6.27 -6.42 -3.23
C ILE A 30 7.71 -6.78 -2.84
N SER A 31 8.43 -7.47 -3.72
CA SER A 31 9.85 -7.77 -3.48
C SER A 31 10.74 -6.52 -3.60
N ASP A 32 11.81 -6.47 -2.82
CA ASP A 32 12.77 -5.35 -2.78
C ASP A 32 13.32 -5.00 -4.17
N ASN A 33 13.67 -6.02 -4.97
CA ASN A 33 14.16 -5.82 -6.33
C ASN A 33 13.12 -5.15 -7.23
N THR A 34 11.86 -5.59 -7.13
CA THR A 34 10.77 -4.99 -7.91
C THR A 34 10.50 -3.56 -7.44
N LEU A 35 10.47 -3.32 -6.12
CA LEU A 35 10.28 -1.98 -5.56
C LEU A 35 11.37 -1.01 -6.02
N THR A 36 12.64 -1.44 -5.96
CA THR A 36 13.81 -0.64 -6.38
C THR A 36 13.68 -0.23 -7.84
N ARG A 37 13.39 -1.19 -8.72
CA ARG A 37 13.21 -0.92 -10.14
C ARG A 37 12.04 0.04 -10.40
N ARG A 38 10.92 -0.12 -9.70
CA ARG A 38 9.73 0.72 -9.89
C ARG A 38 9.94 2.15 -9.38
N LEU A 39 10.61 2.32 -8.25
CA LEU A 39 10.98 3.65 -7.76
C LEU A 39 11.92 4.35 -8.75
N ALA A 40 12.90 3.64 -9.32
CA ALA A 40 13.78 4.19 -10.35
C ALA A 40 13.01 4.61 -11.60
N GLU A 41 12.11 3.76 -12.12
CA GLU A 41 11.27 4.07 -13.28
C GLU A 41 10.35 5.30 -13.04
N LEU A 42 9.79 5.42 -11.83
CA LEU A 42 8.96 6.56 -11.45
C LEU A 42 9.76 7.86 -11.33
N VAL A 43 11.02 7.78 -10.89
CA VAL A 43 11.94 8.92 -10.85
C VAL A 43 12.34 9.34 -12.27
N GLU A 44 12.67 8.38 -13.13
CA GLU A 44 12.99 8.64 -14.54
C GLU A 44 11.83 9.32 -15.28
N ARG A 45 10.59 8.91 -14.98
CA ARG A 45 9.37 9.50 -15.54
C ARG A 45 8.96 10.83 -14.90
N GLN A 46 9.74 11.34 -13.96
CA GLN A 46 9.47 12.57 -13.20
C GLN A 46 8.12 12.53 -12.46
N ILE A 47 7.68 11.34 -12.03
CA ILE A 47 6.51 11.16 -11.16
C ILE A 47 6.95 11.26 -9.69
N LEU A 48 8.11 10.68 -9.39
CA LEU A 48 8.81 10.86 -8.13
C LEU A 48 10.10 11.64 -8.35
N GLU A 49 10.62 12.24 -7.30
CA GLU A 49 11.96 12.79 -7.23
C GLU A 49 12.68 12.18 -6.03
N ARG A 50 13.97 11.89 -6.20
CA ARG A 50 14.81 11.37 -5.11
C ARG A 50 15.55 12.53 -4.46
N ARG A 51 15.18 12.86 -3.22
CA ARG A 51 15.79 13.98 -2.46
C ARG A 51 16.59 13.47 -1.26
N PRO A 52 17.79 13.99 -1.01
CA PRO A 52 18.48 13.75 0.24
C PRO A 52 17.74 14.49 1.38
N TYR A 53 17.48 13.81 2.49
CA TYR A 53 16.88 14.43 3.68
C TYR A 53 17.83 14.47 4.89
N GLN A 54 18.95 13.76 4.80
CA GLN A 54 20.01 13.73 5.79
C GLN A 54 21.34 13.67 5.05
N SER A 55 22.36 14.41 5.51
CA SER A 55 23.68 14.50 4.88
C SER A 55 24.69 13.49 5.42
N GLU A 56 24.57 13.05 6.68
CA GLU A 56 25.56 12.18 7.34
C GLU A 56 24.90 11.12 8.24
N PRO A 57 24.83 9.83 7.83
CA PRO A 57 25.01 9.32 6.48
C PRO A 57 23.95 9.87 5.50
N THR A 58 24.29 9.98 4.22
CA THR A 58 23.33 10.46 3.21
C THR A 58 22.13 9.52 3.11
N ARG A 59 20.96 10.00 3.47
CA ARG A 59 19.70 9.25 3.33
C ARG A 59 18.78 9.95 2.34
N TYR A 60 18.10 9.13 1.54
CA TYR A 60 17.22 9.59 0.50
C TYR A 60 15.76 9.28 0.82
N GLU A 61 14.90 10.14 0.35
CA GLU A 61 13.46 9.97 0.29
C GLU A 61 12.96 10.18 -1.14
N TYR A 62 11.80 9.62 -1.43
CA TYR A 62 11.08 9.73 -2.68
C TYR A 62 9.88 10.64 -2.45
N ARG A 63 9.84 11.78 -3.15
CA ARG A 63 8.74 12.75 -3.06
C ARG A 63 7.97 12.79 -4.37
N LEU A 64 6.67 13.00 -4.29
CA LEU A 64 5.86 13.22 -5.49
C LEU A 64 6.17 14.58 -6.09
N THR A 65 6.44 14.60 -7.39
CA THR A 65 6.45 15.82 -8.19
C THR A 65 5.02 16.31 -8.39
N ASP A 66 4.84 17.50 -8.94
CA ASP A 66 3.48 17.99 -9.27
C ASP A 66 2.79 17.11 -10.32
N ARG A 67 3.56 16.53 -11.26
CA ARG A 67 3.08 15.50 -12.20
C ARG A 67 2.65 14.22 -11.48
N GLY A 68 3.36 13.81 -10.44
CA GLY A 68 2.96 12.66 -9.63
C GLY A 68 1.70 12.93 -8.81
N LYS A 69 1.58 14.12 -8.22
CA LYS A 69 0.39 14.53 -7.45
C LYS A 69 -0.87 14.58 -8.32
N SER A 70 -0.76 14.97 -9.59
CA SER A 70 -1.93 15.01 -10.49
C SER A 70 -2.55 13.62 -10.77
N LEU A 71 -1.85 12.52 -10.43
CA LEU A 71 -2.42 11.16 -10.53
C LEU A 71 -3.48 10.87 -9.47
N VAL A 72 -3.67 11.75 -8.47
CA VAL A 72 -4.73 11.61 -7.46
C VAL A 72 -6.11 11.44 -8.10
N THR A 73 -6.39 12.17 -9.19
CA THR A 73 -7.68 12.08 -9.89
C THR A 73 -7.88 10.70 -10.51
N VAL A 74 -6.85 10.12 -11.12
CA VAL A 74 -6.91 8.79 -11.71
C VAL A 74 -7.16 7.73 -10.63
N LEU A 75 -6.46 7.85 -9.50
CA LEU A 75 -6.66 6.95 -8.35
C LEU A 75 -8.05 7.09 -7.75
N ALA A 76 -8.58 8.31 -7.64
CA ALA A 76 -9.93 8.56 -7.16
C ALA A 76 -10.99 7.94 -8.08
N SER A 77 -10.84 8.08 -9.41
CA SER A 77 -11.76 7.44 -10.37
C SER A 77 -11.72 5.91 -10.30
N LEU A 78 -10.53 5.33 -10.11
CA LEU A 78 -10.39 3.88 -9.93
C LEU A 78 -11.03 3.41 -8.61
N ALA A 79 -10.88 4.20 -7.54
CA ALA A 79 -11.52 3.91 -6.25
C ALA A 79 -13.05 3.96 -6.37
N GLU A 80 -13.60 5.01 -6.98
CA GLU A 80 -15.06 5.13 -7.20
C GLU A 80 -15.61 3.97 -8.02
N TRP A 81 -14.90 3.55 -9.07
CA TRP A 81 -15.27 2.39 -9.85
C TRP A 81 -15.22 1.11 -9.00
N GLY A 82 -14.17 0.94 -8.19
CA GLY A 82 -14.04 -0.18 -7.26
C GLY A 82 -15.20 -0.22 -6.26
N ASP A 83 -15.53 0.90 -5.64
CA ASP A 83 -16.64 1.01 -4.68
C ASP A 83 -17.97 0.64 -5.34
N ARG A 84 -18.19 1.07 -6.58
CA ARG A 84 -19.43 0.79 -7.32
C ARG A 84 -19.64 -0.70 -7.63
N TRP A 85 -18.56 -1.43 -7.91
CA TRP A 85 -18.64 -2.79 -8.47
C TRP A 85 -18.10 -3.89 -7.56
N THR A 86 -17.33 -3.54 -6.53
CA THR A 86 -16.71 -4.48 -5.60
C THR A 86 -17.13 -4.25 -4.15
N ALA A 87 -17.87 -3.18 -3.84
CA ALA A 87 -18.48 -3.06 -2.52
C ALA A 87 -19.36 -4.31 -2.27
N PRO A 88 -19.23 -4.97 -1.11
CA PRO A 88 -20.15 -6.03 -0.75
C PRO A 88 -21.56 -5.44 -0.83
N ASN A 89 -22.43 -6.08 -1.61
CA ASN A 89 -23.82 -5.68 -1.68
C ASN A 89 -24.35 -5.56 -0.22
N PRO A 90 -24.82 -4.39 0.24
CA PRO A 90 -25.42 -4.28 1.56
C PRO A 90 -26.68 -5.15 1.70
N ALA A 91 -27.24 -5.64 0.59
CA ALA A 91 -28.29 -6.65 0.52
C ALA A 91 -27.79 -8.06 0.16
N GLY A 92 -26.48 -8.30 0.16
CA GLY A 92 -25.93 -9.65 0.15
C GLY A 92 -26.32 -10.37 1.45
N PRO A 93 -26.49 -11.70 1.45
CA PRO A 93 -26.85 -12.41 2.67
C PRO A 93 -25.81 -12.09 3.75
N THR A 94 -26.27 -11.57 4.89
CA THR A 94 -25.45 -11.35 6.07
C THR A 94 -24.63 -12.62 6.29
N PRO A 95 -23.28 -12.54 6.43
CA PRO A 95 -22.52 -13.72 6.77
C PRO A 95 -23.14 -14.35 8.03
N PRO A 96 -23.25 -15.68 8.12
CA PRO A 96 -23.80 -16.32 9.30
C PRO A 96 -23.04 -15.82 10.53
N PRO A 97 -23.73 -15.64 11.67
CA PRO A 97 -23.06 -15.23 12.90
C PRO A 97 -21.90 -16.19 13.16
N VAL A 98 -20.71 -15.64 13.37
CA VAL A 98 -19.56 -16.44 13.80
C VAL A 98 -19.92 -17.10 15.14
N PRO A 99 -19.85 -18.44 15.25
CA PRO A 99 -20.15 -19.11 16.51
C PRO A 99 -19.19 -18.64 17.61
N SER A 100 -19.68 -18.50 18.84
CA SER A 100 -18.89 -18.04 19.99
C SER A 100 -17.65 -18.89 20.28
N TRP A 101 -17.65 -20.18 19.90
CA TRP A 101 -16.49 -21.06 20.04
C TRP A 101 -15.35 -20.72 19.07
N LEU A 102 -15.63 -20.00 17.97
CA LEU A 102 -14.60 -19.54 17.02
C LEU A 102 -13.86 -18.29 17.54
N THR A 103 -14.51 -17.49 18.40
CA THR A 103 -13.90 -16.34 19.08
C THR A 103 -13.25 -16.69 20.41
N ALA A 104 -13.58 -17.85 20.98
CA ALA A 104 -13.04 -18.32 22.27
C ALA A 104 -11.69 -19.08 22.13
N ALA A 105 -11.23 -19.33 20.90
CA ALA A 105 -10.04 -20.16 20.65
C ALA A 105 -8.70 -19.53 21.09
N ASP A 106 -8.69 -18.30 21.58
CA ASP A 106 -7.48 -17.65 22.12
C ASP A 106 -7.30 -17.85 23.64
N GLU A 107 -8.30 -18.37 24.39
CA GLU A 107 -8.20 -18.53 25.86
C GLU A 107 -7.80 -19.94 26.35
N GLU A 108 -7.85 -20.97 25.52
CA GLU A 108 -7.64 -22.37 25.96
C GLU A 108 -6.16 -22.82 25.97
N CYS A 109 -5.21 -21.94 25.63
CA CYS A 109 -3.78 -22.30 25.58
C CYS A 109 -3.04 -22.17 26.93
N ASP A 110 -3.69 -21.65 27.99
CA ASP A 110 -3.02 -21.33 29.27
C ASP A 110 -3.29 -22.33 30.42
N ALA A 111 -4.02 -23.43 30.18
CA ALA A 111 -4.48 -24.34 31.24
C ALA A 111 -3.87 -25.76 31.21
N THR A 112 -2.68 -25.96 30.65
CA THR A 112 -1.91 -27.22 30.83
C THR A 112 -0.43 -26.93 31.07
N HIS A 113 -0.16 -26.28 32.21
CA HIS A 113 1.13 -26.34 32.91
C HIS A 113 0.88 -26.12 34.42
N ALA A 114 0.20 -27.09 35.04
CA ALA A 114 0.20 -27.27 36.50
C ALA A 114 0.06 -28.75 36.83
#